data_AF-A0A2E8UJT1-F1
#
_entry.id   AF-A0A2E8UJT1-F1
#
_cell.length_a   1.000
_cell.length_b   1.000
_cell.length_c   1.000
_cell.angle_alpha   90.00
_cell.angle_beta   90.00
_cell.angle_gamma   90.00
#
_symmetry.space_group_name_H-M   'P 1'
#
loop_
_entity.id
_entity.type
_entity.pdbx_description
1 polymer ?
#
loop_
_entity_poly.entity_id
_entity_poly.type
_entity_poly.pdbx_seq_one_letter_code
_entity_poly.pdbx_strand_id
1 'polypeptide(L)'
;MASSDEIRAVFADPQVDGMDALYKAIGWFLKDGADFDRAYQLVIEASGVEAATWITFCVQCATRFDDTPEESEFLSVLEQMTREHMGMD
;
A
#
# COMPACT_ATOMS: atom_id res chain seq x y z
N MET A 1 -16.61 9.86 3.51
CA MET A 1 -15.64 8.79 3.20
C MET A 1 -14.90 9.18 1.96
N ALA A 2 -13.56 9.14 1.98
CA ALA A 2 -12.76 9.45 0.80
C ALA A 2 -13.04 8.45 -0.33
N SER A 3 -13.14 8.96 -1.56
CA SER A 3 -13.30 8.18 -2.77
C SER A 3 -12.01 7.47 -3.18
N SER A 4 -12.12 6.40 -3.97
CA SER A 4 -10.95 5.68 -4.50
C SER A 4 -9.99 6.59 -5.30
N ASP A 5 -10.50 7.64 -5.95
CA ASP A 5 -9.66 8.60 -6.69
C ASP A 5 -8.86 9.50 -5.75
N GLU A 6 -9.44 9.90 -4.61
CA GLU A 6 -8.72 10.62 -3.55
C GLU A 6 -7.65 9.74 -2.91
N ILE A 7 -7.94 8.45 -2.69
CA ILE A 7 -6.96 7.49 -2.20
C ILE A 7 -5.80 7.35 -3.20
N ARG A 8 -6.09 7.11 -4.48
CA ARG A 8 -5.06 7.03 -5.54
C ARG A 8 -4.18 8.28 -5.61
N ALA A 9 -4.78 9.47 -5.47
CA ALA A 9 -4.02 10.72 -5.48
C ALA A 9 -2.98 10.78 -4.36
N VAL A 10 -3.29 10.23 -3.18
CA VAL A 10 -2.34 10.15 -2.07
C VAL A 10 -1.21 9.15 -2.34
N PHE A 11 -1.50 8.01 -2.97
CA PHE A 11 -0.48 7.04 -3.39
C PHE A 11 0.42 7.55 -4.52
N ALA A 12 -0.09 8.42 -5.40
CA ALA A 12 0.66 9.03 -6.49
C ALA A 12 1.53 10.22 -6.05
N ASP A 13 1.31 10.75 -4.85
CA ASP A 13 2.08 11.87 -4.31
C ASP A 13 3.44 11.37 -3.78
N PRO A 14 4.59 11.92 -4.25
CA PRO A 14 5.94 11.47 -3.92
C PRO A 14 6.39 11.77 -2.47
N GLN A 15 5.50 11.68 -1.47
CA GLN A 15 5.78 12.12 -0.10
C GLN A 15 6.53 11.10 0.76
N VAL A 16 6.54 9.83 0.36
CA VAL A 16 7.17 8.76 1.14
C VAL A 16 8.17 7.99 0.30
N ASP A 17 9.44 8.28 0.55
CA ASP A 17 10.55 7.44 0.11
C ASP A 17 10.40 6.04 0.71
N GLY A 18 10.43 5.02 -0.15
CA GLY A 18 10.36 3.61 0.24
C GLY A 18 9.08 2.87 -0.14
N MET A 19 8.05 3.55 -0.67
CA MET A 19 6.85 2.87 -1.18
C MET A 19 7.19 1.86 -2.30
N ASP A 20 8.21 2.17 -3.11
CA ASP A 20 8.77 1.23 -4.11
C ASP A 20 9.27 -0.08 -3.48
N ALA A 21 9.93 -0.02 -2.31
CA ALA A 21 10.38 -1.22 -1.60
C ALA A 21 9.20 -2.02 -1.03
N LEU A 22 8.18 -1.32 -0.52
CA LEU A 22 6.93 -1.95 -0.07
C LEU A 22 6.22 -2.70 -1.22
N TYR A 23 6.04 -2.06 -2.37
CA TYR A 23 5.42 -2.68 -3.54
C TYR A 23 6.21 -3.90 -4.01
N LYS A 24 7.55 -3.83 -4.03
CA LYS A 24 8.40 -4.96 -4.39
C LYS A 24 8.28 -6.12 -3.41
N ALA A 25 8.22 -5.84 -2.11
CA ALA A 25 8.08 -6.86 -1.08
C ALA A 25 6.73 -7.59 -1.18
N ILE A 26 5.62 -6.85 -1.28
CA ILE A 26 4.28 -7.45 -1.46
C ILE A 26 4.22 -8.19 -2.80
N GLY A 27 4.69 -7.55 -3.87
CA GLY A 27 4.72 -8.10 -5.22
C GLY A 27 5.53 -9.39 -5.35
N TRP A 28 6.58 -9.58 -4.53
CA TRP A 28 7.35 -10.82 -4.50
C TRP A 28 6.48 -12.00 -4.06
N PHE A 29 5.70 -11.84 -2.98
CA PHE A 29 4.78 -12.89 -2.50
C PHE A 29 3.62 -13.12 -3.47
N LEU A 30 3.10 -12.08 -4.12
CA LEU A 30 2.09 -12.22 -5.16
C LEU A 30 2.59 -13.06 -6.35
N LYS A 31 3.84 -12.85 -6.78
CA LYS A 31 4.48 -13.67 -7.84
C LYS A 31 4.72 -15.12 -7.42
N ASP A 32 4.91 -15.36 -6.13
CA ASP A 32 5.03 -16.70 -5.54
C ASP A 32 3.66 -17.40 -5.36
N GLY A 33 2.56 -16.72 -5.71
CA GLY A 33 1.21 -17.26 -5.72
C GLY A 33 0.41 -17.02 -4.44
N ALA A 34 0.89 -16.18 -3.52
CA ALA A 34 0.08 -15.71 -2.40
C ALA A 34 -1.04 -14.77 -2.88
N ASP A 35 -2.18 -14.77 -2.19
CA ASP A 35 -3.15 -13.69 -2.31
C ASP A 35 -2.63 -12.41 -1.65
N PHE A 36 -3.29 -11.29 -1.94
CA PHE A 36 -2.85 -9.97 -1.45
C PHE A 36 -2.90 -9.88 0.08
N ASP A 37 -3.96 -10.36 0.72
CA ASP A 37 -4.09 -10.31 2.18
C ASP A 37 -2.94 -11.06 2.87
N ARG A 38 -2.56 -12.24 2.35
CA ARG A 38 -1.43 -13.01 2.87
C ARG A 38 -0.10 -12.35 2.58
N ALA A 39 0.10 -11.84 1.36
CA ALA A 39 1.32 -11.12 0.97
C ALA A 39 1.54 -9.88 1.84
N TYR A 40 0.49 -9.08 2.05
CA TYR A 40 0.48 -7.92 2.91
C TYR A 40 0.85 -8.29 4.35
N GLN A 41 0.14 -9.26 4.94
CA GLN A 41 0.42 -9.70 6.32
C GLN A 41 1.87 -10.15 6.50
N LEU A 42 2.43 -10.92 5.56
CA LEU A 42 3.82 -11.38 5.64
C LEU A 42 4.83 -10.22 5.68
N VAL A 43 4.58 -9.17 4.89
CA VAL A 43 5.45 -7.98 4.87
C VAL A 43 5.33 -7.18 6.18
N ILE A 44 4.13 -7.03 6.71
CA ILE A 44 3.90 -6.29 7.96
C ILE A 44 4.46 -7.05 9.17
N GLU A 45 4.23 -8.36 9.26
CA GLU A 45 4.72 -9.23 10.34
C GLU A 45 6.26 -9.26 10.40
N ALA A 46 6.93 -9.23 9.24
CA ALA A 46 8.38 -9.19 9.16
C ALA A 46 9.00 -7.96 9.84
N SER A 47 8.21 -6.90 10.09
CA SER A 47 8.63 -5.69 10.81
C SER A 47 9.90 -5.04 10.23
N GLY A 48 10.08 -5.17 8.90
CA GLY A 48 11.21 -4.63 8.16
C GLY A 48 11.08 -3.12 7.88
N VAL A 49 12.02 -2.59 7.09
CA VAL A 49 11.98 -1.18 6.68
C VAL A 49 10.73 -0.87 5.87
N GLU A 50 10.24 -1.83 5.09
CA GLU A 50 9.03 -1.75 4.29
C GLU A 50 7.78 -1.57 5.17
N ALA A 51 7.68 -2.32 6.27
CA ALA A 51 6.59 -2.18 7.24
C ALA A 51 6.63 -0.83 7.95
N ALA A 52 7.81 -0.34 8.33
CA ALA A 52 7.98 0.98 8.93
C ALA A 52 7.61 2.12 7.94
N THR A 53 7.99 1.97 6.67
CA THR A 53 7.59 2.89 5.60
C THR A 53 6.08 2.89 5.43
N TRP A 54 5.43 1.72 5.42
CA TRP A 54 3.97 1.63 5.35
C TRP A 54 3.27 2.33 6.52
N ILE A 55 3.72 2.11 7.75
CA ILE A 55 3.18 2.79 8.94
C ILE A 55 3.32 4.31 8.79
N THR A 56 4.48 4.78 8.34
CA THR A 56 4.74 6.21 8.12
C THR A 56 3.81 6.78 7.06
N PHE A 57 3.63 6.06 5.94
CA PHE A 57 2.68 6.43 4.89
C PHE A 57 1.25 6.52 5.41
N CYS A 58 0.76 5.50 6.14
CA CYS A 58 -0.58 5.52 6.73
C CYS A 58 -0.79 6.71 7.67
N VAL A 59 0.20 7.04 8.51
CA VAL A 59 0.14 8.21 9.40
C VAL A 59 0.06 9.51 8.60
N GLN A 60 0.85 9.67 7.54
CA GLN A 60 0.77 10.85 6.68
C GLN A 60 -0.57 10.93 5.94
N CYS A 61 -1.09 9.81 5.44
CA CYS A 61 -2.40 9.73 4.80
C CYS A 61 -3.52 10.17 5.73
N ALA A 62 -3.48 9.75 7.00
CA ALA A 62 -4.47 10.16 8.00
C ALA A 62 -4.52 11.69 8.23
N THR A 63 -3.44 12.42 7.92
CA THR A 63 -3.44 13.90 8.00
C THR A 63 -4.02 14.60 6.77
N ARG A 64 -4.26 13.86 5.69
CA ARG A 64 -4.70 14.39 4.38
C ARG A 64 -6.18 14.19 4.11
N PHE A 65 -6.79 13.23 4.80
CA PHE A 65 -8.21 12.95 4.67
C PHE A 65 -8.99 13.65 5.78
N ASP A 66 -9.97 14.48 5.39
CA ASP A 66 -10.94 15.04 6.33
C ASP A 66 -11.84 13.93 6.91
N ASP A 67 -12.15 12.91 6.08
CA ASP A 67 -12.82 11.67 6.46
C ASP A 67 -11.90 10.48 6.21
N THR A 68 -11.52 9.73 7.25
CA THR A 68 -10.70 8.52 7.11
C THR A 68 -11.35 7.54 6.11
N PRO A 69 -10.62 7.09 5.07
CA PRO A 69 -11.13 6.06 4.16
C PRO A 69 -11.36 4.74 4.88
N GLU A 70 -12.25 3.90 4.33
CA GLU A 70 -12.37 2.53 4.82
C GLU A 70 -11.05 1.77 4.57
N GLU A 71 -10.64 0.94 5.54
CA GLU A 71 -9.40 0.16 5.43
C GLU A 71 -9.41 -0.75 4.20
N SER A 72 -10.54 -1.38 3.90
CA SER A 72 -10.75 -2.23 2.71
C SER A 72 -10.52 -1.48 1.40
N GLU A 73 -11.05 -0.25 1.26
CA GLU A 73 -10.85 0.58 0.07
C GLU A 73 -9.39 1.03 -0.05
N PHE A 74 -8.77 1.38 1.08
CA PHE A 74 -7.38 1.80 1.13
C PHE A 74 -6.42 0.67 0.74
N LEU A 75 -6.66 -0.53 1.27
CA LEU A 75 -5.89 -1.73 0.93
C LEU A 75 -6.14 -2.19 -0.51
N SER A 76 -7.36 -2.03 -1.04
CA SER A 76 -7.64 -2.33 -2.45
C SER A 76 -6.84 -1.43 -3.40
N VAL A 77 -6.67 -0.15 -3.06
CA VAL A 77 -5.81 0.75 -3.84
C VAL A 77 -4.33 0.38 -3.69
N LEU A 78 -3.87 -0.02 -2.49
CA LEU A 78 -2.51 -0.55 -2.32
C LEU A 78 -2.26 -1.77 -3.21
N GLU A 79 -3.21 -2.71 -3.29
CA GLU A 79 -3.14 -3.87 -4.16
C GLU A 79 -3.04 -3.44 -5.63
N GLN A 80 -3.92 -2.55 -6.08
CA GLN A 80 -3.92 -2.01 -7.44
C GLN A 80 -2.54 -1.42 -7.79
N MET A 81 -2.05 -0.50 -6.95
CA MET A 81 -0.76 0.18 -7.18
C MET A 81 0.40 -0.81 -7.18
N THR A 82 0.36 -1.83 -6.33
CA THR A 82 1.39 -2.89 -6.28
C THR A 82 1.39 -3.70 -7.57
N ARG A 83 0.23 -4.12 -8.05
CA ARG A 83 0.07 -4.88 -9.30
C ARG A 83 0.54 -4.08 -10.51
N GLU A 84 0.12 -2.82 -10.61
CA GLU A 84 0.56 -1.89 -11.65
C GLU A 84 2.08 -1.68 -11.62
N HIS A 85 2.66 -1.45 -10.43
CA HIS A 85 4.11 -1.30 -10.26
C HIS A 85 4.90 -2.55 -10.70
N MET A 86 4.34 -3.73 -10.47
CA MET A 86 4.97 -5.01 -10.77
C MET A 86 4.72 -5.49 -12.21
N GLY A 87 3.92 -4.76 -12.99
CA GLY A 87 3.51 -5.12 -14.35
C GLY A 87 2.60 -6.35 -14.40
N MET A 88 1.71 -6.48 -13.41
CA MET A 88 0.77 -7.59 -13.26
C MET A 88 -0.63 -7.04 -13.58
N ASP A 89 -1.14 -7.28 -14.78
CA ASP A 89 -2.53 -6.92 -15.18
C ASP A 89 -3.58 -7.69 -14.35
#